data_AF-A0A8T6V524-F1
#
_entry.id   AF-A0A8T6V524-F1
#
_cell.length_a   1.000
_cell.length_b   1.000
_cell.length_c   1.000
_cell.angle_alpha   90.00
_cell.angle_beta   90.00
_cell.angle_gamma   90.00
#
_symmetry.space_group_name_H-M   'P 1'
#
loop_
_entity.id
_entity.type
_entity.pdbx_description
1 polymer ?
#
loop_
_entity_poly.entity_id
_entity_poly.type
_entity_poly.pdbx_seq_one_letter_code
_entity_poly.pdbx_strand_id
1 'polypeptide(L)'
;MIELDVKNLSTVLALVEFYLKKGQYEKARSFLEKAEEDFSDSHHLAAKKVEVLYNISQYREAASEALKLCKIDYKNLDQNYICELCGFESNEPLWRCPECKTIDSFSI
;
A
#
# COMPACT_ATOMS: atom_id res chain seq x y z
N MET A 1 -9.31 28.72 -12.35
CA MET A 1 -8.42 28.54 -11.17
C MET A 1 -9.12 27.51 -10.31
N ILE A 2 -8.68 26.25 -10.39
CA ILE A 2 -9.37 25.16 -9.67
C ILE A 2 -8.81 25.16 -8.26
N GLU A 3 -9.60 25.64 -7.30
CA GLU A 3 -9.38 25.33 -5.89
C GLU A 3 -9.70 23.85 -5.71
N LEU A 4 -8.66 23.00 -5.81
CA LEU A 4 -8.77 21.57 -5.62
C LEU A 4 -8.72 21.28 -4.13
N ASP A 5 -9.85 20.82 -3.60
CA ASP A 5 -10.02 20.46 -2.20
C ASP A 5 -9.07 19.30 -1.84
N VAL A 6 -8.12 19.59 -0.96
CA VAL A 6 -7.08 18.64 -0.49
C VAL A 6 -7.70 17.53 0.38
N LYS A 7 -8.98 17.63 0.73
CA LYS A 7 -9.73 16.63 1.52
C LYS A 7 -9.99 15.29 0.85
N ASN A 8 -9.64 15.12 -0.42
CA ASN A 8 -9.84 13.83 -1.11
C ASN A 8 -8.50 13.26 -1.58
N LEU A 9 -8.14 12.09 -1.04
CA LEU A 9 -6.94 11.33 -1.38
C LEU A 9 -6.79 11.13 -2.91
N SER A 10 -7.86 10.85 -3.64
CA SER A 10 -7.76 10.66 -5.10
C SER A 10 -7.34 11.94 -5.83
N THR A 11 -7.82 13.09 -5.35
CA THR A 11 -7.48 14.41 -5.89
C THR A 11 -6.02 14.74 -5.60
N VAL A 12 -5.56 14.48 -4.38
CA VAL A 12 -4.15 14.65 -3.98
C VAL A 12 -3.25 13.79 -4.86
N LEU A 13 -3.55 12.50 -5.01
CA LEU A 13 -2.73 11.58 -5.81
C LEU A 13 -2.66 12.01 -7.27
N ALA A 14 -3.78 12.45 -7.86
CA ALA A 14 -3.82 12.98 -9.22
C ALA A 14 -2.97 14.26 -9.38
N LEU A 15 -2.99 15.15 -8.39
CA LEU A 15 -2.16 16.35 -8.37
C LEU A 15 -0.66 16.03 -8.26
N VAL A 16 -0.30 15.13 -7.36
CA VAL A 16 1.08 14.67 -7.18
C VAL A 16 1.61 14.07 -8.49
N GLU A 17 0.83 13.19 -9.13
CA GLU A 17 1.14 12.61 -10.44
C GLU A 17 1.33 13.67 -11.52
N PHE A 18 0.46 14.69 -11.55
CA PHE A 18 0.58 15.79 -12.50
C PHE A 18 1.88 16.57 -12.31
N TYR A 19 2.24 16.88 -11.07
CA TYR A 19 3.49 17.61 -10.77
C TYR A 19 4.73 16.78 -11.02
N LEU A 20 4.71 15.46 -10.74
CA LEU A 20 5.77 14.52 -11.10
C LEU A 20 6.02 14.54 -12.63
N LYS A 21 4.97 14.40 -13.45
CA LYS A 21 5.07 14.46 -14.92
C LYS A 21 5.60 15.79 -15.45
N LYS A 22 5.40 16.88 -14.70
CA LYS A 22 5.90 18.22 -15.02
C LYS A 22 7.33 18.46 -14.53
N GLY A 23 7.96 17.50 -13.84
CA GLY A 23 9.26 17.68 -13.19
C GLY A 23 9.24 18.63 -11.99
N GLN A 24 8.06 18.95 -11.46
CA GLN A 24 7.88 19.91 -10.36
C GLN A 24 7.85 19.17 -9.02
N TYR A 25 8.96 18.49 -8.70
CA TYR A 25 9.02 17.53 -7.60
C TYR A 25 8.82 18.16 -6.21
N GLU A 26 9.33 19.37 -5.96
CA GLU A 26 9.12 20.05 -4.68
C GLU A 26 7.65 20.41 -4.43
N LYS A 27 6.90 20.74 -5.50
CA LYS A 27 5.46 20.95 -5.36
C LYS A 27 4.76 19.64 -5.04
N ALA A 28 5.11 18.57 -5.76
CA ALA A 28 4.58 17.23 -5.48
C ALA A 28 4.83 16.84 -4.02
N ARG A 29 6.04 17.09 -3.50
CA ARG A 29 6.40 16.86 -2.09
C ARG A 29 5.51 17.65 -1.13
N SER A 30 5.30 18.94 -1.38
CA SER A 30 4.46 19.78 -0.52
C SER A 30 3.00 19.31 -0.42
N PHE A 31 2.46 18.73 -1.49
CA PHE A 31 1.10 18.17 -1.50
C PHE A 31 1.03 16.84 -0.75
N LEU A 32 2.07 16.01 -0.85
CA LEU A 32 2.17 14.78 -0.06
C LEU A 32 2.27 15.08 1.43
N GLU A 33 3.13 16.02 1.84
CA GLU A 33 3.31 16.40 3.26
C GLU A 33 1.99 16.87 3.89
N LYS A 34 1.19 17.66 3.17
CA LYS A 34 -0.16 18.06 3.64
C LYS A 34 -1.12 16.89 3.75
N ALA A 35 -1.06 15.94 2.82
CA ALA A 35 -1.95 14.80 2.81
C ALA A 35 -1.58 13.73 3.85
N GLU A 36 -0.33 13.70 4.32
CA GLU A 36 0.08 12.79 5.40
C GLU A 36 -0.61 13.09 6.74
N GLU A 37 -1.05 14.33 6.97
CA GLU A 37 -1.82 14.70 8.16
C GLU A 37 -3.19 13.98 8.22
N ASP A 38 -3.82 13.80 7.06
CA ASP A 38 -5.18 13.24 6.94
C ASP A 38 -5.18 11.76 6.51
N PHE A 39 -4.12 11.28 5.84
CA PHE A 39 -4.07 9.98 5.18
C PHE A 39 -2.79 9.18 5.49
N SER A 40 -2.28 9.27 6.73
CA SER A 40 -1.02 8.63 7.16
C SER A 40 -0.93 7.13 6.88
N ASP A 41 -2.05 6.41 6.87
CA ASP A 41 -2.10 4.95 6.70
C ASP A 41 -2.27 4.51 5.23
N SER A 42 -2.22 5.47 4.29
CA SER A 42 -2.42 5.20 2.87
C SER A 42 -1.14 4.68 2.20
N HIS A 43 -1.13 3.39 1.84
CA HIS A 43 -0.07 2.77 1.05
C HIS A 43 0.17 3.46 -0.29
N HIS A 44 -0.89 3.96 -0.93
CA HIS A 44 -0.78 4.68 -2.20
C HIS A 44 -0.03 6.01 -2.02
N LEU A 45 -0.30 6.73 -0.92
CA LEU A 45 0.36 7.98 -0.61
C LEU A 45 1.85 7.75 -0.32
N ALA A 46 2.17 6.75 0.50
CA ALA A 46 3.53 6.35 0.81
C ALA A 46 4.31 5.90 -0.45
N ALA A 47 3.67 5.16 -1.36
CA ALA A 47 4.29 4.78 -2.64
C ALA A 47 4.64 6.02 -3.50
N LYS A 48 3.74 7.00 -3.57
CA LYS A 48 4.01 8.28 -4.26
C LYS A 48 5.10 9.10 -3.57
N LYS A 49 5.20 9.04 -2.24
CA LYS A 49 6.29 9.67 -1.49
C LYS A 49 7.64 9.07 -1.86
N VAL A 50 7.76 7.75 -1.95
CA VAL A 50 8.99 7.09 -2.43
C VAL A 50 9.39 7.60 -3.81
N GLU A 51 8.44 7.68 -4.74
CA GLU A 51 8.67 8.16 -6.11
C GLU A 51 9.17 9.62 -6.13
N VAL A 52 8.52 10.51 -5.36
CA VAL A 52 8.93 11.92 -5.25
C VAL A 52 10.34 12.03 -4.65
N LEU A 53 10.61 11.34 -3.54
CA LEU A 53 11.92 11.34 -2.85
C LEU A 53 13.05 10.86 -3.78
N TYR A 54 12.77 9.84 -4.59
CA TYR A 54 13.72 9.34 -5.60
C TYR A 54 14.05 10.42 -6.64
N ASN A 55 13.02 11.10 -7.18
CA ASN A 55 13.20 12.13 -8.21
C ASN A 55 13.94 13.38 -7.71
N ILE A 56 13.90 13.68 -6.41
CA ILE A 56 14.70 14.76 -5.79
C ILE A 56 16.06 14.29 -5.24
N SER A 57 16.50 13.09 -5.62
CA SER A 57 17.78 12.49 -5.20
C SER A 57 17.92 12.26 -3.68
N GLN A 58 16.81 12.21 -2.94
CA GLN A 58 16.79 11.85 -1.52
C GLN A 58 16.71 10.33 -1.34
N TYR A 59 17.69 9.63 -1.91
CA TYR A 59 17.67 8.16 -2.04
C TYR A 59 17.62 7.42 -0.70
N ARG A 60 18.28 7.94 0.34
CA ARG A 60 18.27 7.33 1.68
C ARG A 60 16.86 7.36 2.28
N GLU A 61 16.16 8.47 2.13
CA GLU A 61 14.81 8.64 2.66
C GLU A 61 13.81 7.81 1.84
N ALA A 62 13.95 7.81 0.51
CA ALA A 62 13.16 6.96 -0.37
C ALA A 62 13.31 5.46 0.00
N ALA A 63 14.54 5.00 0.25
CA ALA A 63 14.81 3.62 0.65
C ALA A 63 14.22 3.29 2.03
N SER A 64 14.34 4.19 3.00
CA SER A 64 13.73 4.04 4.32
C SER A 64 12.21 3.90 4.24
N GLU A 65 11.57 4.75 3.43
CA GLU A 65 10.12 4.74 3.26
C GLU A 65 9.63 3.50 2.51
N ALA A 66 10.35 3.09 1.46
CA ALA A 66 10.08 1.84 0.74
C ALA A 66 10.19 0.61 1.66
N LEU A 67 11.18 0.58 2.57
CA LEU A 67 11.32 -0.51 3.53
C LEU A 67 10.15 -0.58 4.52
N LYS A 68 9.56 0.55 4.91
CA LYS A 68 8.35 0.56 5.76
C LYS A 68 7.18 -0.09 5.03
N LEU A 69 6.98 0.26 3.76
CA LEU A 69 5.94 -0.34 2.91
C LEU A 69 6.11 -1.87 2.81
N CYS A 70 7.30 -2.35 2.46
CA CYS A 70 7.55 -3.79 2.32
C CYS A 70 7.38 -4.57 3.63
N LYS A 71 7.65 -3.94 4.79
CA LYS A 71 7.46 -4.59 6.10
C LYS A 71 5.99 -4.79 6.46
N ILE A 72 5.10 -3.97 5.94
CA ILE A 72 3.65 -4.14 6.15
C ILE A 72 3.17 -5.37 5.36
N ASP A 73 3.61 -5.50 4.10
CA ASP A 73 3.23 -6.64 3.26
C ASP A 73 3.79 -7.97 3.76
N TYR A 74 5.02 -8.02 4.29
CA TYR A 74 5.57 -9.28 4.81
C TYR A 74 4.77 -9.85 5.98
N LYS A 75 4.12 -9.00 6.79
CA LYS A 75 3.25 -9.45 7.89
C LYS A 75 1.88 -9.93 7.43
N ASN A 76 1.40 -9.45 6.27
CA ASN A 76 0.10 -9.82 5.69
C ASN A 76 0.22 -10.94 4.65
N LEU A 77 1.42 -11.52 4.46
CA LEU A 77 1.60 -12.80 3.80
C LEU A 77 1.17 -13.98 4.69
N ASP A 78 0.30 -13.75 5.67
CA ASP A 78 -0.48 -14.81 6.29
C ASP A 78 -1.29 -15.45 5.16
N GLN A 79 -0.77 -16.57 4.65
CA GLN A 79 -1.43 -17.34 3.62
C GLN A 79 -2.72 -17.88 4.23
N ASN A 80 -3.84 -17.34 3.79
CA ASN A 80 -5.15 -17.85 4.17
C ASN A 80 -5.44 -19.07 3.28
N TYR A 81 -5.36 -20.24 3.89
CA TYR A 81 -5.77 -21.50 3.30
C TYR A 81 -7.29 -21.62 3.39
N ILE A 82 -7.96 -21.76 2.25
CA ILE A 82 -9.43 -21.93 2.21
C ILE A 82 -9.75 -23.36 1.81
N CYS A 83 -10.53 -24.05 2.64
CA CYS A 83 -11.07 -25.37 2.29
C CYS A 83 -12.09 -25.23 1.16
N GLU A 84 -11.82 -25.83 0.00
CA GLU A 84 -12.65 -25.74 -1.20
C GLU A 84 -14.06 -26.35 -1.03
N LEU A 85 -14.24 -27.23 -0.03
CA LEU A 85 -15.49 -27.95 0.19
C LEU A 85 -16.46 -27.26 1.13
N CYS A 86 -15.95 -26.64 2.20
CA CYS A 86 -16.78 -26.04 3.24
C CYS A 86 -16.48 -24.58 3.52
N GLY A 87 -15.47 -24.00 2.86
CA GLY A 87 -15.06 -22.61 3.03
C GLY A 87 -14.38 -22.31 4.36
N PHE A 88 -13.89 -23.33 5.07
CA PHE A 88 -13.14 -23.11 6.32
C PHE A 88 -11.81 -22.42 6.01
N GLU A 89 -11.54 -21.30 6.68
CA GLU A 89 -10.31 -20.52 6.55
C GLU A 89 -9.31 -20.92 7.64
N SER A 90 -8.04 -21.04 7.27
CA SER A 90 -6.94 -21.30 8.19
C SER A 90 -5.71 -20.50 7.81
N ASN A 91 -4.95 -20.04 8.80
CA ASN A 91 -3.65 -19.41 8.57
C ASN A 91 -2.50 -20.42 8.69
N GLU A 92 -2.82 -21.70 8.91
CA GLU A 92 -1.86 -22.79 8.99
C GLU A 92 -2.17 -23.83 7.89
N PRO A 93 -1.14 -24.46 7.29
CA PRO A 93 -1.33 -25.51 6.29
C PRO A 93 -1.81 -26.80 6.96
N LEU A 94 -3.13 -26.95 7.12
CA LEU A 94 -3.74 -28.12 7.73
C LEU A 94 -3.97 -29.24 6.70
N TRP A 95 -3.49 -30.45 7.01
CA TRP A 95 -3.71 -31.64 6.17
C TRP A 95 -5.17 -32.10 6.10
N ARG A 96 -5.94 -31.81 7.16
CA ARG A 96 -7.33 -32.22 7.31
C ARG A 96 -8.14 -31.05 7.80
N CYS A 97 -9.21 -30.74 7.09
CA CYS A 97 -10.13 -29.68 7.49
C CYS A 97 -10.79 -30.01 8.84
N PRO A 98 -10.74 -29.13 9.86
CA PRO A 98 -11.38 -29.37 11.16
C PRO A 98 -12.91 -29.48 11.08
N GLU A 99 -13.53 -28.74 10.15
CA GLU A 99 -14.99 -28.67 9.96
C GLU A 99 -15.52 -29.87 9.16
N CYS A 100 -15.14 -29.97 7.88
CA CYS A 100 -15.66 -31.03 7.00
C CYS A 100 -14.89 -32.35 7.09
N LYS A 101 -13.75 -32.38 7.80
CA LYS A 101 -12.90 -33.57 8.02
C LYS A 101 -12.25 -34.14 6.76
N THR A 102 -12.40 -33.48 5.61
CA THR A 102 -11.76 -33.88 4.35
C THR A 102 -10.26 -33.61 4.39
N ILE A 103 -9.51 -34.49 3.73
CA ILE A 103 -8.05 -34.43 3.62
C ILE A 103 -7.71 -33.75 2.30
N ASP A 104 -6.64 -32.96 2.27
CA ASP A 104 -6.11 -32.37 1.03
C ASP A 104 -7.15 -31.52 0.26
N SER A 105 -7.79 -30.60 0.99
CA SER A 105 -8.92 -29.80 0.48
C SER A 105 -8.68 -28.29 0.54
N PHE A 106 -7.49 -27.84 0.92
CA PHE A 106 -7.16 -26.43 1.06
C PHE A 106 -6.47 -25.88 -0.19
N SER A 107 -6.93 -24.72 -0.67
CA SER A 107 -6.27 -23.91 -1.70
C SER A 107 -5.55 -22.70 -1.09
N ILE A 108 -4.58 -22.15 -1.81
CA ILE A 108 -3.86 -20.90 -1.49
C ILE A 108 -4.55 -19.72 -2.18
#